data_AF-A0A8S1ADD3-F1
#
_entry.id   AF-A0A8S1ADD3-F1
#
_cell.length_a   1.000
_cell.length_b   1.000
_cell.length_c   1.000
_cell.angle_alpha   90.00
_cell.angle_beta   90.00
_cell.angle_gamma   90.00
#
_symmetry.space_group_name_H-M   'P 1'
#
loop_
_entity.id
_entity.type
_entity.pdbx_description
1 polymer ?
#
loop_
_entity_poly.entity_id
_entity_poly.type
_entity_poly.pdbx_seq_one_letter_code
_entity_poly.pdbx_strand_id
1 'polypeptide(L)'
;MPINRSPPLTATTKLSLTTPVLAPLQHSSSVPNIASEEREKRPECDIPNITQRNKRKCLDLDLDTQHDNQISVFMSEMKTVFLEFKEQQDKKIEKIYTSIEEIKAQNVTIQSTVTFLSQNYDALQDRINQLETQLVTERETNLLHLQKLEDNLEKMERGARSTCVEIRNIPVKPQESKESLAAMVTRIGSLINVPVQVHDVRDIFRTRSKDVDSRPIIVEFTTNLLKEKFIYMQRKFNKENKLSTEHLRLECWLSKCPHLPTIPGYESFQSDFHNQNEGVVVYIKSDVPFIVEYPGVADANCLIVKLREDTALVAIYRSPSHVNPQNFIYSLDITLNSLKTFKTIVLIGDINIDISPINSDKHSDFYLDTLASHGMLPGHLFPTREQRCIDHSAIKSNKSAVTLVLDSFITDHAPVIISCDCHLPSSKVATQKLRIDEKACVLALEQTDFSRVFECDDANMAAAELVNTIAAIVTDNTRSFCIPKLGTPVLQNYVVPNS
;
A
#
# COMPACT_ATOMS: atom_id res chain seq x y z
N MET A 1 -25.88 14.17 26.05
CA MET A 1 -26.08 14.19 24.58
C MET A 1 -24.72 14.37 23.92
N PRO A 2 -24.18 13.34 23.24
CA PRO A 2 -22.95 13.48 22.49
C PRO A 2 -23.25 13.83 21.02
N ILE A 3 -22.49 14.80 20.51
CA ILE A 3 -22.58 15.31 19.14
C ILE A 3 -21.81 14.37 18.22
N ASN A 4 -22.52 13.60 17.38
CA ASN A 4 -21.94 12.84 16.27
C ASN A 4 -21.63 13.80 15.11
N ARG A 5 -20.36 13.88 14.69
CA ARG A 5 -19.97 14.46 13.41
C ARG A 5 -19.46 13.36 12.49
N SER A 6 -20.18 13.16 11.39
CA SER A 6 -19.77 12.28 10.28
C SER A 6 -18.70 12.96 9.41
N PRO A 7 -17.73 12.21 8.84
CA PRO A 7 -16.77 12.75 7.88
C PRO A 7 -17.35 12.78 6.44
N PRO A 8 -16.86 13.66 5.55
CA PRO A 8 -17.42 13.80 4.21
C PRO A 8 -16.85 12.77 3.22
N LEU A 9 -17.68 12.42 2.23
CA LEU A 9 -17.40 11.55 1.08
C LEU A 9 -16.45 12.26 0.08
N THR A 10 -15.34 11.62 -0.24
CA THR A 10 -14.45 12.01 -1.35
C THR A 10 -14.81 11.22 -2.61
N ALA A 11 -15.33 11.91 -3.63
CA ALA A 11 -15.46 11.40 -4.99
C ALA A 11 -14.20 11.74 -5.79
N THR A 12 -13.55 10.72 -6.35
CA THR A 12 -12.38 10.83 -7.22
C THR A 12 -12.82 11.02 -8.67
N THR A 13 -12.74 12.24 -9.20
CA THR A 13 -12.87 12.52 -10.63
C THR A 13 -11.51 13.00 -11.16
N LYS A 14 -10.92 12.24 -12.08
CA LYS A 14 -9.69 12.61 -12.80
C LYS A 14 -10.02 13.75 -13.78
N LEU A 15 -9.36 14.89 -13.62
CA LEU A 15 -9.33 15.98 -14.59
C LEU A 15 -7.86 16.32 -14.90
N SER A 16 -7.54 16.32 -16.19
CA SER A 16 -6.24 16.63 -16.76
C SER A 16 -5.94 18.13 -16.64
N LEU A 17 -4.74 18.46 -16.17
CA LEU A 17 -4.20 19.82 -16.13
C LEU A 17 -3.77 20.27 -17.52
N THR A 18 -4.53 21.17 -18.13
CA THR A 18 -4.04 22.11 -19.15
C THR A 18 -3.91 23.49 -18.52
N THR A 19 -2.72 24.06 -18.62
CA THR A 19 -2.33 25.40 -18.14
C THR A 19 -3.19 26.51 -18.78
N PRO A 20 -3.79 27.42 -17.99
CA PRO A 20 -4.40 28.63 -18.53
C PRO A 20 -3.36 29.74 -18.70
N VAL A 21 -3.30 30.31 -19.90
CA VAL A 21 -2.55 31.53 -20.21
C VAL A 21 -3.32 32.72 -19.66
N LEU A 22 -2.73 33.40 -18.67
CA LEU A 22 -3.23 34.65 -18.10
C LEU A 22 -3.08 35.80 -19.11
N ALA A 23 -4.20 36.43 -19.46
CA ALA A 23 -4.23 37.69 -20.19
C ALA A 23 -3.78 38.86 -19.29
N PRO A 24 -3.01 39.85 -19.79
CA PRO A 24 -2.66 41.03 -19.01
C PRO A 24 -3.80 42.05 -18.99
N LEU A 25 -4.02 42.61 -17.80
CA LEU A 25 -4.89 43.75 -17.50
C LEU A 25 -4.47 45.00 -18.29
N GLN A 26 -5.43 45.62 -18.97
CA GLN A 26 -5.28 46.93 -19.62
C GLN A 26 -5.34 48.04 -18.55
N HIS A 27 -4.20 48.69 -18.31
CA HIS A 27 -4.15 50.00 -17.64
C HIS A 27 -4.02 51.12 -18.68
N SER A 28 -4.84 52.16 -18.50
CA SER A 28 -4.83 53.38 -19.29
C SER A 28 -3.52 54.15 -19.11
N SER A 29 -2.87 54.50 -20.22
CA SER A 29 -1.79 55.50 -20.25
C SER A 29 -2.09 56.54 -21.32
N SER A 30 -2.50 57.72 -20.88
CA SER A 30 -2.56 58.95 -21.66
C SER A 30 -1.19 59.63 -21.63
N VAL A 31 -0.47 59.65 -22.75
CA VAL A 31 0.64 60.59 -23.01
C VAL A 31 0.62 60.94 -24.52
N PRO A 32 0.80 62.21 -24.92
CA PRO A 32 0.77 62.62 -26.31
C PRO A 32 2.11 62.35 -27.00
N ASN A 33 2.05 61.74 -28.18
CA ASN A 33 3.19 61.43 -29.04
C ASN A 33 3.40 62.59 -30.03
N ILE A 34 4.46 63.38 -29.85
CA ILE A 34 4.97 64.32 -30.85
C ILE A 34 6.38 63.85 -31.19
N ALA A 35 6.53 63.14 -32.31
CA ALA A 35 7.59 63.37 -33.29
C ALA A 35 7.50 62.37 -34.45
N SER A 36 8.04 62.84 -35.58
CA SER A 36 8.44 62.14 -36.80
C SER A 36 7.34 61.58 -37.69
N GLU A 37 6.78 62.45 -38.53
CA GLU A 37 6.34 62.06 -39.86
C GLU A 37 7.42 62.39 -40.90
N GLU A 38 7.64 61.38 -41.74
CA GLU A 38 8.57 61.35 -42.85
C GLU A 38 8.07 62.18 -44.03
N ARG A 39 9.04 62.49 -44.88
CA ARG A 39 8.88 63.10 -46.20
C ARG A 39 7.90 62.31 -47.07
N GLU A 40 6.94 63.01 -47.67
CA GLU A 40 6.44 62.63 -48.99
C GLU A 40 6.25 63.84 -49.91
N LYS A 41 6.72 63.65 -51.14
CA LYS A 41 6.73 64.61 -52.25
C LYS A 41 5.34 64.85 -52.79
N ARG A 42 5.00 66.10 -53.15
CA ARG A 42 4.12 66.42 -54.30
C ARG A 42 4.49 67.76 -54.98
N PRO A 43 4.12 67.94 -56.26
CA PRO A 43 4.71 68.92 -57.16
C PRO A 43 3.77 70.10 -57.51
N GLU A 44 4.37 71.06 -58.24
CA GLU A 44 3.77 72.09 -59.12
C GLU A 44 2.93 73.22 -58.51
N CYS A 45 3.37 74.47 -58.73
CA CYS A 45 2.75 75.32 -59.76
C CYS A 45 3.59 76.58 -60.01
N ASP A 46 4.01 76.77 -61.26
CA ASP A 46 4.45 78.05 -61.82
C ASP A 46 3.29 79.05 -61.84
N ILE A 47 3.52 80.32 -61.44
CA ILE A 47 2.99 81.52 -62.12
C ILE A 47 4.00 82.69 -61.95
N PRO A 48 4.33 83.45 -63.03
CA PRO A 48 5.39 84.44 -63.06
C PRO A 48 4.88 85.88 -62.81
N ASN A 49 5.73 86.86 -63.17
CA ASN A 49 5.44 88.25 -63.52
C ASN A 49 5.55 89.29 -62.39
N ILE A 50 6.47 90.28 -62.45
CA ILE A 50 6.48 91.53 -63.28
C ILE A 50 6.63 92.65 -62.21
N THR A 51 7.36 93.76 -62.30
CA THR A 51 8.28 94.39 -63.26
C THR A 51 9.00 95.53 -62.51
N GLN A 52 10.18 95.85 -63.02
CA GLN A 52 10.92 97.11 -62.82
C GLN A 52 10.05 98.37 -62.87
N ARG A 53 10.45 99.42 -62.14
CA ARG A 53 10.23 100.80 -62.63
C ARG A 53 11.27 101.83 -62.14
N ASN A 54 12.10 102.21 -63.11
CA ASN A 54 12.57 103.55 -63.48
C ASN A 54 13.44 104.42 -62.55
N LYS A 55 14.71 104.51 -62.98
CA LYS A 55 15.50 105.75 -63.02
C LYS A 55 14.79 106.81 -63.89
N ARG A 56 14.69 108.04 -63.40
CA ARG A 56 14.48 109.26 -64.22
C ARG A 56 15.57 110.28 -63.91
N LYS A 57 16.19 110.80 -64.98
CA LYS A 57 16.86 112.11 -65.03
C LYS A 57 15.79 113.15 -65.41
N CYS A 58 15.79 114.32 -64.79
CA CYS A 58 15.10 115.55 -65.25
C CYS A 58 15.77 116.72 -64.50
N LEU A 59 16.63 117.54 -65.12
CA LEU A 59 16.40 118.73 -65.95
C LEU A 59 16.33 120.02 -65.11
N ASP A 60 17.24 120.95 -65.43
CA ASP A 60 17.40 122.29 -64.87
C ASP A 60 16.11 123.12 -64.95
N LEU A 61 15.87 123.96 -63.94
CA LEU A 61 15.20 125.25 -64.06
C LEU A 61 15.36 126.08 -62.78
N ASP A 62 16.00 127.24 -62.93
CA ASP A 62 16.05 128.34 -61.97
C ASP A 62 14.65 128.87 -61.64
N LEU A 63 14.43 129.29 -60.37
CA LEU A 63 13.85 130.58 -59.95
C LEU A 63 13.12 130.52 -58.58
N ASP A 64 13.36 131.59 -57.83
CA ASP A 64 12.60 132.21 -56.73
C ASP A 64 12.77 131.76 -55.27
N THR A 65 13.53 132.62 -54.60
CA THR A 65 13.85 132.79 -53.20
C THR A 65 12.63 133.29 -52.42
N GLN A 66 11.75 132.41 -51.93
CA GLN A 66 10.85 132.75 -50.81
C GLN A 66 10.18 131.58 -50.05
N HIS A 67 10.57 130.32 -50.30
CA HIS A 67 9.96 129.12 -49.69
C HIS A 67 10.81 128.42 -48.60
N ASP A 68 12.07 128.83 -48.40
CA ASP A 68 13.04 128.13 -47.53
C ASP A 68 12.71 128.15 -46.03
N ASN A 69 11.96 129.15 -45.56
CA ASN A 69 11.65 129.25 -44.13
C ASN A 69 10.61 128.21 -43.66
N GLN A 70 9.63 127.81 -44.49
CA GLN A 70 8.66 126.77 -44.10
C GLN A 70 9.24 125.36 -44.17
N ILE A 71 10.06 125.09 -45.19
CA ILE A 71 10.73 123.79 -45.35
C ILE A 71 11.78 123.58 -44.23
N SER A 72 12.48 124.64 -43.83
CA SER A 72 13.42 124.61 -42.71
C SER A 72 12.73 124.27 -41.37
N VAL A 73 11.58 124.90 -41.08
CA VAL A 73 10.79 124.61 -39.86
C VAL A 73 10.24 123.19 -39.86
N PHE A 74 9.71 122.72 -41.00
CA PHE A 74 9.25 121.34 -41.14
C PHE A 74 10.39 120.31 -41.01
N MET A 75 11.55 120.56 -41.60
CA MET A 75 12.76 119.71 -41.44
C MET A 75 13.23 119.68 -39.98
N SER A 76 13.10 120.79 -39.26
CA SER A 76 13.40 120.89 -37.82
C SER A 76 12.43 120.05 -36.99
N GLU A 77 11.12 120.15 -37.23
CA GLU A 77 10.10 119.33 -36.56
C GLU A 77 10.28 117.84 -36.88
N MET A 78 10.53 117.50 -38.15
CA MET A 78 10.75 116.11 -38.55
C MET A 78 12.01 115.53 -37.91
N LYS A 79 13.11 116.30 -37.83
CA LYS A 79 14.31 115.92 -37.06
C LYS A 79 14.00 115.69 -35.59
N THR A 80 13.15 116.52 -35.00
CA THR A 80 12.75 116.40 -33.58
C THR A 80 11.92 115.13 -33.36
N VAL A 81 10.93 114.85 -34.21
CA VAL A 81 10.14 113.62 -34.16
C VAL A 81 11.01 112.37 -34.40
N PHE A 82 11.97 112.43 -35.33
CA PHE A 82 12.91 111.33 -35.55
C PHE A 82 13.86 111.13 -34.35
N LEU A 83 14.27 112.21 -33.67
CA LEU A 83 15.07 112.13 -32.45
C LEU A 83 14.28 111.52 -31.30
N GLU A 84 13.04 111.97 -31.06
CA GLU A 84 12.16 111.41 -30.04
C GLU A 84 11.82 109.93 -30.34
N PHE A 85 11.54 109.60 -31.59
CA PHE A 85 11.28 108.22 -32.00
C PHE A 85 12.51 107.34 -31.82
N LYS A 86 13.70 107.84 -32.18
CA LYS A 86 14.96 107.14 -31.94
C LYS A 86 15.19 106.92 -30.45
N GLU A 87 14.99 107.94 -29.61
CA GLU A 87 15.14 107.83 -28.16
C GLU A 87 14.14 106.83 -27.56
N GLN A 88 12.89 106.81 -28.05
CA GLN A 88 11.90 105.81 -27.65
C GLN A 88 12.28 104.39 -28.12
N GLN A 89 12.84 104.25 -29.31
CA GLN A 89 13.37 102.96 -29.78
C GLN A 89 14.56 102.50 -28.94
N ASP A 90 15.51 103.39 -28.66
CA ASP A 90 16.68 103.10 -27.83
C ASP A 90 16.25 102.64 -26.42
N LYS A 91 15.26 103.32 -25.81
CA LYS A 91 14.65 102.90 -24.52
C LYS A 91 13.97 101.54 -24.60
N LYS A 92 13.28 101.22 -25.71
CA LYS A 92 12.65 99.90 -25.91
C LYS A 92 13.69 98.81 -26.11
N ILE A 93 14.74 99.11 -26.86
CA ILE A 93 15.88 98.22 -27.11
C ILE A 93 16.60 97.93 -25.78
N GLU A 94 16.83 98.93 -24.93
CA GLU A 94 17.43 98.76 -23.61
C GLU A 94 16.58 97.87 -22.67
N LYS A 95 15.25 98.04 -22.69
CA LYS A 95 14.31 97.16 -21.97
C LYS A 95 14.33 95.72 -22.49
N ILE A 96 14.49 95.54 -23.79
CA ILE A 96 14.63 94.21 -24.41
C ILE A 96 15.97 93.59 -23.99
N TYR A 97 17.06 94.35 -24.02
CA TYR A 97 18.38 93.87 -23.59
C TYR A 97 18.40 93.44 -22.13
N THR A 98 17.81 94.23 -21.23
CA THR A 98 17.68 93.87 -19.81
C THR A 98 16.86 92.58 -19.63
N SER A 99 15.72 92.45 -20.31
CA SER A 99 14.91 91.22 -20.28
C SER A 99 15.66 90.00 -20.84
N ILE A 100 16.48 90.18 -21.88
CA ILE A 100 17.31 89.11 -22.46
C ILE A 100 18.39 88.66 -21.47
N GLU A 101 19.05 89.58 -20.77
CA GLU A 101 20.04 89.23 -19.75
C GLU A 101 19.40 88.51 -18.55
N GLU A 102 18.19 88.90 -18.14
CA GLU A 102 17.43 88.17 -17.11
C GLU A 102 17.08 86.74 -17.55
N ILE A 103 16.58 86.56 -18.78
CA ILE A 103 16.29 85.24 -19.36
C ILE A 103 17.57 84.39 -19.42
N LYS A 104 18.69 85.00 -19.80
CA LYS A 104 19.99 84.33 -19.86
C LYS A 104 20.44 83.87 -18.47
N ALA A 105 20.28 84.71 -17.44
CA ALA A 105 20.57 84.34 -16.06
C ALA A 105 19.67 83.20 -15.54
N GLN A 106 18.37 83.23 -15.88
CA GLN A 106 17.43 82.14 -15.56
C GLN A 106 17.81 80.85 -16.27
N ASN A 107 18.19 80.90 -17.56
CA ASN A 107 18.62 79.72 -18.31
C ASN A 107 19.88 79.08 -17.71
N VAL A 108 20.84 79.88 -17.23
CA VAL A 108 22.01 79.37 -16.50
C VAL A 108 21.59 78.65 -15.21
N THR A 109 20.63 79.23 -14.48
CA THR A 109 20.09 78.62 -13.25
C THR A 109 19.37 77.31 -13.57
N ILE A 110 18.54 77.27 -14.61
CA ILE A 110 17.83 76.06 -15.06
C ILE A 110 18.84 74.97 -15.43
N GLN A 111 19.87 75.30 -16.21
CA GLN A 111 20.94 74.35 -16.54
C GLN A 111 21.57 73.75 -15.28
N SER A 112 21.89 74.57 -14.27
CA SER A 112 22.44 74.07 -13.01
C SER A 112 21.48 73.12 -12.27
N THR A 113 20.18 73.42 -12.25
CA THR A 113 19.18 72.54 -11.62
C THR A 113 19.00 71.22 -12.38
N VAL A 114 19.05 71.26 -13.72
CA VAL A 114 18.98 70.06 -14.56
C VAL A 114 20.21 69.19 -14.36
N THR A 115 21.40 69.78 -14.29
CA THR A 115 22.63 69.03 -13.98
C THR A 115 22.58 68.38 -12.60
N PHE A 116 22.10 69.10 -11.58
CA PHE A 116 21.94 68.56 -10.23
C PHE A 116 20.90 67.42 -10.18
N LEU A 117 19.77 67.58 -10.87
CA LEU A 117 18.75 66.53 -10.97
C LEU A 117 19.27 65.29 -11.70
N SER A 118 20.05 65.47 -12.79
CA SER A 118 20.70 64.36 -13.50
C SER A 118 21.63 63.59 -12.57
N GLN A 119 22.48 64.29 -11.80
CA GLN A 119 23.40 63.66 -10.85
C GLN A 119 22.67 62.88 -9.75
N ASN A 120 21.57 63.42 -9.23
CA ASN A 120 20.74 62.72 -8.25
C ASN A 120 20.04 61.50 -8.84
N TYR A 121 19.61 61.59 -10.10
CA TYR A 121 19.00 60.47 -10.81
C TYR A 121 20.02 59.33 -11.00
N ASP A 122 21.24 59.66 -11.43
CA ASP A 122 22.32 58.69 -11.58
C ASP A 122 22.66 58.01 -10.24
N ALA A 123 22.77 58.79 -9.16
CA ALA A 123 23.02 58.25 -7.82
C ALA A 123 21.89 57.35 -7.29
N LEU A 124 20.62 57.68 -7.61
CA LEU A 124 19.48 56.85 -7.26
C LEU A 124 19.48 55.55 -8.06
N GLN A 125 19.78 55.63 -9.36
CA GLN A 125 19.89 54.48 -10.25
C GLN A 125 20.97 53.51 -9.78
N ASP A 126 22.14 54.04 -9.39
CA ASP A 126 23.23 53.23 -8.82
C ASP A 126 22.80 52.52 -7.53
N ARG A 127 22.05 53.20 -6.66
CA ARG A 127 21.54 52.61 -5.42
C ARG A 127 20.51 51.51 -5.70
N ILE A 128 19.64 51.69 -6.70
CA ILE A 128 18.69 50.66 -7.13
C ILE A 128 19.45 49.44 -7.64
N ASN A 129 20.43 49.63 -8.52
CA ASN A 129 21.25 48.55 -9.08
C ASN A 129 22.01 47.78 -7.98
N GLN A 130 22.52 48.48 -6.96
CA GLN A 130 23.18 47.86 -5.81
C GLN A 130 22.22 46.99 -5.00
N LEU A 131 21.01 47.49 -4.72
CA LEU A 131 19.98 46.74 -3.99
C LEU A 131 19.51 45.51 -4.77
N GLU A 132 19.33 45.63 -6.08
CA GLU A 132 18.98 44.49 -6.95
C GLU A 132 20.07 43.41 -6.92
N THR A 133 21.34 43.82 -7.03
CA THR A 133 22.48 42.89 -6.95
C THR A 133 22.53 42.19 -5.60
N GLN A 134 22.35 42.93 -4.50
CA GLN A 134 22.30 42.36 -3.15
C GLN A 134 21.16 41.34 -3.02
N LEU A 135 19.96 41.68 -3.48
CA LEU A 135 18.80 40.78 -3.45
C LEU A 135 19.03 39.49 -4.25
N VAL A 136 19.69 39.57 -5.41
CA VAL A 136 20.05 38.39 -6.20
C VAL A 136 21.02 37.50 -5.42
N THR A 137 22.09 38.07 -4.86
CA THR A 137 23.08 37.30 -4.09
C THR A 137 22.49 36.68 -2.82
N GLU A 138 21.60 37.38 -2.12
CA GLU A 138 20.93 36.86 -0.93
C GLU A 138 20.00 35.69 -1.28
N ARG A 139 19.27 35.78 -2.40
CA ARG A 139 18.44 34.67 -2.89
C ARG A 139 19.27 33.44 -3.23
N GLU A 140 20.39 33.62 -3.95
CA GLU A 140 21.28 32.52 -4.31
C GLU A 140 21.88 31.84 -3.07
N THR A 141 22.35 32.61 -2.09
CA THR A 141 22.90 32.07 -0.84
C THR A 141 21.83 31.35 0.00
N ASN A 142 20.61 31.89 0.08
CA ASN A 142 19.50 31.24 0.76
C ASN A 142 19.08 29.93 0.08
N LEU A 143 19.04 29.89 -1.25
CA LEU A 143 18.75 28.66 -2.00
C LEU A 143 19.79 27.57 -1.74
N LEU A 144 21.07 27.91 -1.74
CA LEU A 144 22.15 26.99 -1.39
C LEU A 144 22.04 26.50 0.06
N HIS A 145 21.66 27.39 0.99
CA HIS A 145 21.45 27.01 2.38
C HIS A 145 20.27 26.05 2.55
N LEU A 146 19.15 26.30 1.87
CA LEU A 146 17.98 25.42 1.86
C LEU A 146 18.33 24.03 1.30
N GLN A 147 19.03 23.96 0.17
CA GLN A 147 19.50 22.68 -0.39
C GLN A 147 20.37 21.92 0.62
N LYS A 148 21.28 22.61 1.32
CA LYS A 148 22.13 21.99 2.35
C LYS A 148 21.30 21.45 3.52
N LEU A 149 20.23 22.14 3.92
CA LEU A 149 19.33 21.69 4.97
C LEU A 149 18.51 20.47 4.51
N GLU A 150 17.99 20.48 3.29
CA GLU A 150 17.27 19.35 2.69
C GLU A 150 18.17 18.11 2.60
N ASP A 151 19.41 18.26 2.12
CA ASP A 151 20.39 17.18 2.08
C ASP A 151 20.71 16.62 3.46
N ASN A 152 20.82 17.48 4.47
CA ASN A 152 21.09 17.06 5.85
C ASN A 152 19.88 16.34 6.45
N LEU A 153 18.66 16.82 6.19
CA LEU A 153 17.42 16.20 6.64
C LEU A 153 17.28 14.82 6.00
N GLU A 154 17.51 14.70 4.68
CA GLU A 154 17.46 13.42 3.98
C GLU A 154 18.52 12.43 4.53
N LYS A 155 19.75 12.91 4.79
CA LYS A 155 20.78 12.08 5.43
C LYS A 155 20.37 11.61 6.82
N MET A 156 19.74 12.47 7.61
CA MET A 156 19.22 12.10 8.94
C MET A 156 18.10 11.07 8.84
N GLU A 157 17.14 11.22 7.92
CA GLU A 157 16.05 10.26 7.72
C GLU A 157 16.55 8.90 7.21
N ARG A 158 17.50 8.91 6.26
CA ARG A 158 18.18 7.70 5.80
C ARG A 158 18.94 7.03 6.94
N GLY A 159 19.60 7.82 7.79
CA GLY A 159 20.28 7.34 9.01
C GLY A 159 19.31 6.72 10.01
N ALA A 160 18.15 7.34 10.25
CA ALA A 160 17.13 6.84 11.16
C ALA A 160 16.55 5.49 10.72
N ARG A 161 16.44 5.24 9.40
CA ARG A 161 15.96 3.97 8.83
C ARG A 161 17.07 2.96 8.57
N SER A 162 18.32 3.26 8.94
CA SER A 162 19.47 2.41 8.64
C SER A 162 19.37 1.02 9.26
N THR A 163 18.65 0.87 10.38
CA THR A 163 18.44 -0.41 11.09
C THR A 163 17.18 -1.16 10.68
N CYS A 164 16.36 -0.61 9.77
CA CYS A 164 15.10 -1.22 9.37
C CYS A 164 15.27 -2.27 8.26
N VAL A 165 14.46 -3.33 8.34
CA VAL A 165 14.31 -4.36 7.32
C VAL A 165 12.84 -4.55 7.00
N GLU A 166 12.52 -4.62 5.71
CA GLU A 166 11.19 -4.96 5.21
C GLU A 166 11.16 -6.43 4.80
N ILE A 167 10.22 -7.19 5.37
CA ILE A 167 9.97 -8.59 5.05
C ILE A 167 8.61 -8.68 4.33
N ARG A 168 8.62 -9.23 3.12
CA ARG A 168 7.45 -9.32 2.22
C ARG A 168 6.93 -10.75 2.12
N ASN A 169 5.72 -10.90 1.57
CA ASN A 169 5.06 -12.18 1.30
C ASN A 169 4.84 -13.04 2.54
N ILE A 170 4.48 -12.39 3.65
CA ILE A 170 4.09 -13.07 4.88
C ILE A 170 2.57 -12.88 5.04
N PRO A 171 1.79 -13.97 5.12
CA PRO A 171 0.34 -13.89 5.26
C PRO A 171 -0.04 -13.17 6.56
N VAL A 172 -1.12 -12.40 6.51
CA VAL A 172 -1.68 -11.68 7.65
C VAL A 172 -2.54 -12.62 8.48
N LYS A 173 -2.33 -12.66 9.80
CA LYS A 173 -3.21 -13.40 10.72
C LYS A 173 -4.27 -12.46 11.31
N PRO A 174 -5.54 -12.88 11.43
CA PRO A 174 -6.54 -12.11 12.18
C PRO A 174 -6.10 -12.02 13.64
N GLN A 175 -6.08 -10.80 14.20
CA GLN A 175 -5.58 -10.48 15.55
C GLN A 175 -4.06 -10.72 15.77
N GLU A 176 -3.24 -10.22 14.85
CA GLU A 176 -1.79 -10.27 15.02
C GLU A 176 -1.27 -9.24 16.05
N SER A 177 -0.59 -9.74 17.10
CA SER A 177 0.08 -8.92 18.10
C SER A 177 1.56 -8.67 17.76
N LYS A 178 2.20 -7.69 18.41
CA LYS A 178 3.64 -7.42 18.23
C LYS A 178 4.51 -8.60 18.65
N GLU A 179 4.08 -9.35 19.67
CA GLU A 179 4.76 -10.54 20.16
C GLU A 179 4.70 -11.68 19.13
N SER A 180 3.57 -11.87 18.46
CA SER A 180 3.43 -12.84 17.36
C SER A 180 4.38 -12.51 16.20
N LEU A 181 4.48 -11.22 15.84
CA LEU A 181 5.40 -10.74 14.82
C LEU A 181 6.86 -10.96 15.22
N ALA A 182 7.22 -10.63 16.47
CA ALA A 182 8.58 -10.85 16.98
C ALA A 182 8.96 -12.33 16.95
N ALA A 183 8.06 -13.21 17.40
CA ALA A 183 8.25 -14.67 17.35
C ALA A 183 8.42 -15.19 15.91
N MET A 184 7.75 -14.57 14.94
CA MET A 184 7.93 -14.89 13.53
C MET A 184 9.32 -14.49 13.02
N VAL A 185 9.79 -13.28 13.35
CA VAL A 185 11.14 -12.82 12.98
C VAL A 185 12.22 -13.68 13.64
N THR A 186 12.05 -14.07 14.90
CA THR A 186 12.95 -15.01 15.57
C THR A 186 13.01 -16.36 14.86
N ARG A 187 11.86 -16.90 14.41
CA ARG A 187 11.83 -18.12 13.59
C ARG A 187 12.57 -17.95 12.26
N ILE A 188 12.36 -16.85 11.56
CA ILE A 188 13.09 -16.54 10.32
C ILE A 188 14.59 -16.47 10.59
N GLY A 189 15.00 -15.79 11.65
CA GLY A 189 16.39 -15.71 12.09
C GLY A 189 17.01 -17.09 12.30
N SER A 190 16.33 -17.95 13.07
CA SER A 190 16.79 -19.33 13.30
C SER A 190 16.94 -20.13 12.00
N LEU A 191 16.04 -19.96 11.03
CA LEU A 191 16.12 -20.64 9.73
C LEU A 191 17.33 -20.21 8.89
N ILE A 192 17.71 -18.93 8.95
CA ILE A 192 18.87 -18.40 8.23
C ILE A 192 20.16 -18.44 9.06
N ASN A 193 20.17 -19.15 10.20
CA ASN A 193 21.29 -19.25 11.14
C ASN A 193 21.74 -17.88 11.71
N VAL A 194 20.79 -16.99 11.97
CA VAL A 194 21.00 -15.72 12.69
C VAL A 194 20.13 -15.74 13.94
N PRO A 195 20.70 -15.97 15.14
CA PRO A 195 19.92 -15.98 16.37
C PRO A 195 19.42 -14.56 16.66
N VAL A 196 18.14 -14.30 16.38
CA VAL A 196 17.47 -13.03 16.66
C VAL A 196 16.63 -13.20 17.92
N GLN A 197 16.95 -12.47 18.97
CA GLN A 197 16.18 -12.46 20.20
C GLN A 197 15.16 -11.32 20.20
N VAL A 198 14.16 -11.39 21.09
CA VAL A 198 13.13 -10.35 21.18
C VAL A 198 13.71 -8.98 21.57
N HIS A 199 14.76 -8.95 22.39
CA HIS A 199 15.45 -7.71 22.78
C HIS A 199 16.30 -7.08 21.66
N ASP A 200 16.55 -7.82 20.58
CA ASP A 200 17.24 -7.31 19.41
C ASP A 200 16.30 -6.52 18.48
N VAL A 201 15.00 -6.59 18.72
CA VAL A 201 13.96 -5.89 17.95
C VAL A 201 13.50 -4.67 18.74
N ARG A 202 13.76 -3.48 18.22
CA ARG A 202 13.35 -2.21 18.83
C ARG A 202 11.87 -1.93 18.59
N ASP A 203 11.42 -2.14 17.36
CA ASP A 203 10.00 -2.04 17.00
C ASP A 203 9.66 -2.97 15.84
N ILE A 204 8.39 -3.37 15.77
CA ILE A 204 7.86 -4.24 14.73
C ILE A 204 6.40 -3.92 14.44
N PHE A 205 6.09 -3.76 13.16
CA PHE A 205 4.74 -3.44 12.69
C PHE A 205 4.56 -3.79 11.22
N ARG A 206 3.30 -3.90 10.78
CA ARG A 206 2.97 -4.02 9.35
C ARG A 206 2.69 -2.67 8.73
N THR A 207 3.13 -2.49 7.48
CA THR A 207 2.77 -1.31 6.70
C THR A 207 1.38 -1.45 6.09
N ARG A 208 0.71 -0.31 5.89
CA ARG A 208 -0.56 -0.27 5.16
C ARG A 208 -0.27 -0.53 3.68
N SER A 209 -0.71 -1.67 3.16
CA SER A 209 -0.66 -2.02 1.73
C SER A 209 -2.06 -2.12 1.16
N LYS A 210 -2.17 -2.00 -0.18
CA LYS A 210 -3.43 -2.23 -0.92
C LYS A 210 -3.85 -3.70 -0.88
N ASP A 211 -2.86 -4.60 -0.82
CA ASP A 211 -3.08 -6.03 -0.64
C ASP A 211 -3.34 -6.31 0.84
N VAL A 212 -4.54 -6.79 1.15
CA VAL A 212 -4.99 -7.03 2.53
C VAL A 212 -4.30 -8.27 3.12
N ASP A 213 -3.96 -9.24 2.27
CA ASP A 213 -3.53 -10.57 2.69
C ASP A 213 -2.01 -10.71 2.79
N SER A 214 -1.24 -9.83 2.11
CA SER A 214 0.24 -9.89 2.04
C SER A 214 0.98 -8.64 2.57
N ARG A 215 0.44 -7.97 3.59
CA ARG A 215 1.05 -6.72 4.12
C ARG A 215 2.50 -6.92 4.61
N PRO A 216 3.49 -6.13 4.15
CA PRO A 216 4.88 -6.28 4.58
C PRO A 216 5.06 -6.01 6.08
N ILE A 217 6.00 -6.72 6.70
CA ILE A 217 6.44 -6.49 8.08
C ILE A 217 7.70 -5.62 8.04
N ILE A 218 7.69 -4.52 8.78
CA ILE A 218 8.87 -3.69 9.04
C ILE A 218 9.41 -4.08 10.42
N VAL A 219 10.69 -4.42 10.46
CA VAL A 219 11.42 -4.75 11.68
C VAL A 219 12.53 -3.74 11.85
N GLU A 220 12.58 -3.06 12.99
CA GLU A 220 13.70 -2.19 13.38
C GLU A 220 14.60 -2.96 14.36
N PHE A 221 15.84 -3.23 13.95
CA PHE A 221 16.82 -3.88 14.83
C PHE A 221 17.53 -2.89 15.75
N THR A 222 17.99 -3.37 16.90
CA THR A 222 18.77 -2.57 17.85
C THR A 222 20.12 -2.14 17.28
N THR A 223 20.74 -2.94 16.41
CA THR A 223 22.05 -2.66 15.81
C THR A 223 22.06 -2.87 14.29
N ASN A 224 22.84 -2.04 13.57
CA ASN A 224 23.02 -2.19 12.12
C ASN A 224 23.82 -3.46 11.77
N LEU A 225 24.74 -3.89 12.64
CA LEU A 225 25.50 -5.12 12.47
C LEU A 225 24.57 -6.35 12.37
N LEU A 226 23.53 -6.40 13.21
CA LEU A 226 22.57 -7.50 13.17
C LEU A 226 21.75 -7.47 11.86
N LYS A 227 21.30 -6.28 11.43
CA LYS A 227 20.63 -6.11 10.13
C LYS A 227 21.50 -6.61 8.99
N GLU A 228 22.75 -6.16 8.90
CA GLU A 228 23.65 -6.53 7.80
C GLU A 228 23.90 -8.03 7.79
N LYS A 229 24.12 -8.64 8.97
CA LYS A 229 24.24 -10.09 9.13
C LYS A 229 22.98 -10.82 8.69
N PHE A 230 21.80 -10.32 9.07
CA PHE A 230 20.50 -10.88 8.69
C PHE A 230 20.31 -10.88 7.17
N ILE A 231 20.54 -9.74 6.51
CA ILE A 231 20.44 -9.60 5.04
C ILE A 231 21.49 -10.47 4.34
N TYR A 232 22.73 -10.48 4.82
CA TYR A 232 23.80 -11.28 4.24
C TYR A 232 23.48 -12.77 4.30
N MET A 233 23.05 -13.27 5.46
CA MET A 233 22.72 -14.68 5.65
C MET A 233 21.46 -15.07 4.87
N GLN A 234 20.46 -14.18 4.76
CA GLN A 234 19.30 -14.39 3.90
C GLN A 234 19.70 -14.51 2.42
N ARG A 235 20.60 -13.65 1.93
CA ARG A 235 21.12 -13.74 0.55
C ARG A 235 21.93 -15.01 0.33
N LYS A 236 22.72 -15.42 1.32
CA LYS A 236 23.49 -16.68 1.28
C LYS A 236 22.55 -17.88 1.22
N PHE A 237 21.55 -17.91 2.10
CA PHE A 237 20.51 -18.94 2.12
C PHE A 237 19.82 -19.03 0.76
N ASN A 238 19.37 -17.89 0.21
CA ASN A 238 18.69 -17.81 -1.09
C ASN A 238 19.52 -18.26 -2.31
N LYS A 239 20.85 -18.37 -2.20
CA LYS A 239 21.67 -18.95 -3.27
C LYS A 239 21.56 -20.47 -3.32
N GLU A 240 21.32 -21.11 -2.18
CA GLU A 240 21.23 -22.56 -2.03
C GLU A 240 19.76 -23.02 -2.00
N ASN A 241 18.91 -22.32 -1.23
CA ASN A 241 17.49 -22.58 -1.06
C ASN A 241 16.72 -21.26 -0.99
N LYS A 242 15.71 -21.06 -1.85
CA LYS A 242 14.88 -19.85 -1.80
C LYS A 242 14.01 -19.89 -0.53
N LEU A 243 14.22 -18.93 0.37
CA LEU A 243 13.40 -18.79 1.58
C LEU A 243 11.93 -18.55 1.18
N SER A 244 11.09 -19.51 1.52
CA SER A 244 9.65 -19.54 1.24
C SER A 244 8.87 -19.88 2.50
N THR A 245 7.54 -19.74 2.46
CA THR A 245 6.62 -20.15 3.54
C THR A 245 6.75 -21.64 3.88
N GLU A 246 7.30 -22.46 2.98
CA GLU A 246 7.68 -23.88 3.20
C GLU A 246 8.62 -24.04 4.40
N HIS A 247 9.63 -23.18 4.52
CA HIS A 247 10.63 -23.26 5.60
C HIS A 247 10.04 -22.84 6.95
N LEU A 248 8.94 -22.09 6.92
CA LEU A 248 8.20 -21.65 8.10
C LEU A 248 7.15 -22.68 8.55
N ARG A 249 7.03 -23.83 7.85
CA ARG A 249 6.10 -24.95 8.13
C ARG A 249 4.64 -24.50 8.20
N LEU A 250 4.20 -23.71 7.22
CA LEU A 250 2.84 -23.20 7.16
C LEU A 250 1.88 -24.06 6.29
N GLU A 251 2.38 -25.04 5.52
CA GLU A 251 1.58 -25.92 4.62
C GLU A 251 2.15 -27.36 4.52
N CYS A 252 1.31 -28.38 4.26
CA CYS A 252 1.67 -29.80 4.13
C CYS A 252 1.76 -30.27 2.66
N TRP A 253 2.92 -30.82 2.25
CA TRP A 253 3.21 -31.18 0.84
C TRP A 253 3.57 -32.68 0.74
N LEU A 254 2.72 -33.49 0.10
CA LEU A 254 2.87 -34.95 0.01
C LEU A 254 4.14 -35.39 -0.73
N SER A 255 4.48 -34.70 -1.83
CA SER A 255 5.68 -34.97 -2.63
C SER A 255 7.02 -34.86 -1.85
N LYS A 256 7.04 -34.12 -0.73
CA LYS A 256 8.22 -33.92 0.13
C LYS A 256 8.11 -34.62 1.48
N CYS A 257 7.03 -35.37 1.72
CA CYS A 257 6.79 -36.15 2.93
C CYS A 257 6.76 -37.65 2.55
N PRO A 258 7.93 -38.28 2.32
CA PRO A 258 7.99 -39.67 1.84
C PRO A 258 7.39 -40.67 2.85
N HIS A 259 7.26 -40.26 4.11
CA HIS A 259 6.59 -41.00 5.16
C HIS A 259 5.53 -40.10 5.78
N LEU A 260 4.26 -40.54 5.65
CA LEU A 260 3.15 -39.89 6.34
C LEU A 260 3.37 -39.95 7.86
N PRO A 261 2.99 -38.90 8.61
CA PRO A 261 3.01 -38.92 10.06
C PRO A 261 2.23 -40.12 10.60
N THR A 262 2.85 -40.95 11.43
CA THR A 262 2.16 -42.06 12.08
C THR A 262 1.31 -41.55 13.24
N ILE A 263 0.02 -41.83 13.20
CA ILE A 263 -0.91 -41.54 14.29
C ILE A 263 -1.19 -42.85 15.03
N PRO A 264 -0.87 -42.96 16.33
CA PRO A 264 -1.10 -44.20 17.08
C PRO A 264 -2.55 -44.69 16.98
N GLY A 265 -2.73 -45.95 16.57
CA GLY A 265 -4.05 -46.56 16.39
C GLY A 265 -4.75 -46.24 15.06
N TYR A 266 -4.05 -45.62 14.11
CA TYR A 266 -4.56 -45.34 12.77
C TYR A 266 -3.62 -45.88 11.69
N GLU A 267 -4.21 -46.38 10.62
CA GLU A 267 -3.55 -46.73 9.36
C GLU A 267 -3.77 -45.59 8.36
N SER A 268 -2.72 -45.22 7.62
CA SER A 268 -2.72 -44.09 6.70
C SER A 268 -2.61 -44.56 5.25
N PHE A 269 -3.44 -43.99 4.38
CA PHE A 269 -3.45 -44.24 2.94
C PHE A 269 -3.34 -42.92 2.19
N GLN A 270 -2.66 -42.91 1.06
CA GLN A 270 -2.52 -41.73 0.19
C GLN A 270 -2.89 -42.05 -1.24
N SER A 271 -3.51 -41.09 -1.93
CA SER A 271 -3.71 -41.19 -3.36
C SER A 271 -2.40 -40.97 -4.13
N ASP A 272 -2.40 -41.32 -5.41
CA ASP A 272 -1.38 -40.82 -6.33
C ASP A 272 -1.44 -39.28 -6.41
N PHE A 273 -0.31 -38.65 -6.69
CA PHE A 273 -0.18 -37.20 -6.90
C PHE A 273 0.69 -36.94 -8.13
N HIS A 274 0.27 -36.00 -8.99
CA HIS A 274 1.04 -35.64 -10.18
C HIS A 274 1.84 -34.35 -10.00
N ASN A 275 1.44 -33.49 -9.07
CA ASN A 275 2.16 -32.28 -8.71
C ASN A 275 2.29 -32.08 -7.20
N GLN A 276 2.96 -30.99 -6.83
CA GLN A 276 3.32 -30.68 -5.45
C GLN A 276 2.13 -30.26 -4.57
N ASN A 277 1.00 -29.89 -5.18
CA ASN A 277 -0.17 -29.31 -4.53
C ASN A 277 -1.39 -30.25 -4.59
N GLU A 278 -1.13 -31.54 -4.78
CA GLU A 278 -2.13 -32.57 -4.99
C GLU A 278 -1.99 -33.70 -3.96
N GLY A 279 -3.07 -34.45 -3.82
CA GLY A 279 -3.13 -35.68 -3.08
C GLY A 279 -4.06 -35.63 -1.88
N VAL A 280 -4.64 -36.80 -1.59
CA VAL A 280 -5.54 -37.04 -0.48
C VAL A 280 -4.87 -38.02 0.46
N VAL A 281 -4.94 -37.75 1.76
CA VAL A 281 -4.55 -38.70 2.80
C VAL A 281 -5.75 -39.06 3.65
N VAL A 282 -5.95 -40.35 3.89
CA VAL A 282 -6.99 -40.84 4.80
C VAL A 282 -6.34 -41.62 5.93
N TYR A 283 -6.70 -41.26 7.16
CA TYR A 283 -6.35 -42.00 8.37
C TYR A 283 -7.56 -42.79 8.85
N ILE A 284 -7.43 -44.11 8.92
CA ILE A 284 -8.49 -45.03 9.33
C ILE A 284 -8.08 -45.69 10.64
N LYS A 285 -8.97 -45.70 11.63
CA LYS A 285 -8.69 -46.33 12.93
C LYS A 285 -8.51 -47.84 12.75
N SER A 286 -7.42 -48.40 13.28
CA SER A 286 -6.99 -49.79 13.00
C SER A 286 -7.98 -50.87 13.49
N ASP A 287 -8.93 -50.54 14.36
CA ASP A 287 -9.96 -51.47 14.85
C ASP A 287 -11.22 -51.50 13.97
N VAL A 288 -11.27 -50.72 12.89
CA VAL A 288 -12.39 -50.68 11.95
C VAL A 288 -12.06 -51.53 10.73
N PRO A 289 -12.87 -52.54 10.36
CA PRO A 289 -12.66 -53.26 9.11
C PRO A 289 -12.95 -52.37 7.90
N PHE A 290 -12.00 -52.28 6.97
CA PHE A 290 -12.12 -51.44 5.78
C PHE A 290 -11.48 -52.08 4.54
N ILE A 291 -11.87 -51.59 3.37
CA ILE A 291 -11.20 -51.83 2.08
C ILE A 291 -10.94 -50.46 1.44
N VAL A 292 -9.71 -50.23 0.96
CA VAL A 292 -9.33 -48.99 0.27
C VAL A 292 -9.24 -49.25 -1.23
N GLU A 293 -9.85 -48.36 -2.02
CA GLU A 293 -9.79 -48.36 -3.47
C GLU A 293 -9.32 -47.00 -4.00
N TYR A 294 -8.66 -47.03 -5.16
CA TYR A 294 -8.03 -45.88 -5.80
C TYR A 294 -8.72 -45.62 -7.15
N PRO A 295 -9.89 -44.95 -7.17
CA PRO A 295 -10.61 -44.69 -8.41
C PRO A 295 -9.88 -43.64 -9.26
N GLY A 296 -9.91 -43.82 -10.59
CA GLY A 296 -9.49 -42.79 -11.53
C GLY A 296 -10.56 -41.73 -11.69
N VAL A 297 -10.48 -40.64 -10.91
CA VAL A 297 -11.33 -39.45 -11.10
C VAL A 297 -10.53 -38.41 -11.88
N ALA A 298 -11.09 -37.86 -12.95
CA ALA A 298 -10.41 -36.85 -13.76
C ALA A 298 -10.29 -35.53 -12.99
N ASP A 299 -9.15 -34.85 -13.15
CA ASP A 299 -8.84 -33.54 -12.54
C ASP A 299 -8.92 -33.52 -10.99
N ALA A 300 -8.91 -34.68 -10.34
CA ALA A 300 -8.98 -34.82 -8.89
C ALA A 300 -8.24 -36.06 -8.38
N ASN A 301 -7.74 -35.97 -7.15
CA ASN A 301 -7.21 -37.11 -6.43
C ASN A 301 -8.31 -37.67 -5.54
N CYS A 302 -8.49 -38.99 -5.53
CA CYS A 302 -9.60 -39.63 -4.83
C CYS A 302 -9.17 -40.92 -4.17
N LEU A 303 -9.70 -41.16 -2.97
CA LEU A 303 -9.61 -42.42 -2.24
C LEU A 303 -11.01 -42.85 -1.83
N ILE A 304 -11.35 -44.11 -2.09
CA ILE A 304 -12.60 -44.70 -1.59
C ILE A 304 -12.26 -45.63 -0.44
N VAL A 305 -12.91 -45.43 0.69
CA VAL A 305 -12.87 -46.33 1.83
C VAL A 305 -14.22 -47.01 1.98
N LYS A 306 -14.27 -48.31 1.70
CA LYS A 306 -15.46 -49.13 1.91
C LYS A 306 -15.42 -49.67 3.34
N LEU A 307 -16.37 -49.22 4.15
CA LEU A 307 -16.59 -49.69 5.50
C LEU A 307 -17.69 -50.74 5.44
N ARG A 308 -17.31 -52.02 5.51
CA ARG A 308 -18.24 -53.17 5.40
C ARG A 308 -18.96 -53.19 4.05
N GLU A 309 -20.13 -53.81 4.01
CA GLU A 309 -20.96 -53.98 2.81
C GLU A 309 -21.96 -52.85 2.58
N ASP A 310 -22.14 -51.91 3.53
CA ASP A 310 -23.24 -50.93 3.47
C ASP A 310 -22.81 -49.46 3.46
N THR A 311 -21.56 -49.15 3.79
CA THR A 311 -21.05 -47.78 3.89
C THR A 311 -19.80 -47.55 3.02
N ALA A 312 -19.81 -46.50 2.22
CA ALA A 312 -18.66 -46.04 1.44
C ALA A 312 -18.33 -44.58 1.75
N LEU A 313 -17.05 -44.28 1.93
CA LEU A 313 -16.50 -42.94 2.09
C LEU A 313 -15.65 -42.60 0.87
N VAL A 314 -15.94 -41.48 0.22
CA VAL A 314 -15.23 -40.95 -0.94
C VAL A 314 -14.49 -39.69 -0.46
N ALA A 315 -13.18 -39.82 -0.24
CA ALA A 315 -12.32 -38.69 0.12
C ALA A 315 -11.68 -38.14 -1.15
N ILE A 316 -11.88 -36.85 -1.43
CA ILE A 316 -11.53 -36.28 -2.72
C ILE A 316 -10.91 -34.89 -2.60
N TYR A 317 -9.95 -34.59 -3.47
CA TYR A 317 -9.39 -33.26 -3.64
C TYR A 317 -9.37 -32.92 -5.12
N ARG A 318 -10.03 -31.83 -5.50
CA ARG A 318 -10.02 -31.32 -6.87
C ARG A 318 -9.19 -30.05 -6.93
N SER A 319 -8.19 -30.02 -7.80
CA SER A 319 -7.32 -28.85 -7.95
C SER A 319 -8.08 -27.67 -8.59
N PRO A 320 -7.95 -26.44 -8.07
CA PRO A 320 -8.56 -25.25 -8.66
C PRO A 320 -7.92 -24.86 -10.01
N SER A 321 -6.79 -25.47 -10.38
CA SER A 321 -6.08 -25.19 -11.63
C SER A 321 -6.87 -25.60 -12.87
N HIS A 322 -7.82 -26.53 -12.72
CA HIS A 322 -8.72 -26.95 -13.78
C HIS A 322 -9.96 -26.06 -13.74
N VAL A 323 -10.04 -25.04 -14.61
CA VAL A 323 -11.15 -24.06 -14.56
C VAL A 323 -12.49 -24.71 -14.92
N ASN A 324 -12.52 -25.67 -15.85
CA ASN A 324 -13.74 -26.38 -16.23
C ASN A 324 -13.88 -27.69 -15.42
N PRO A 325 -14.90 -27.86 -14.56
CA PRO A 325 -15.10 -29.07 -13.76
C PRO A 325 -15.80 -30.21 -14.52
N GLN A 326 -16.13 -30.07 -15.80
CA GLN A 326 -16.98 -31.04 -16.49
C GLN A 326 -16.42 -32.47 -16.54
N ASN A 327 -15.12 -32.64 -16.80
CA ASN A 327 -14.48 -33.96 -16.79
C ASN A 327 -14.49 -34.58 -15.39
N PHE A 328 -14.21 -33.75 -14.38
CA PHE A 328 -14.33 -34.12 -12.98
C PHE A 328 -15.75 -34.59 -12.63
N ILE A 329 -16.78 -33.80 -12.97
CA ILE A 329 -18.17 -34.13 -12.63
C ILE A 329 -18.61 -35.42 -13.34
N TYR A 330 -18.24 -35.60 -14.61
CA TYR A 330 -18.53 -36.84 -15.35
C TYR A 330 -17.84 -38.08 -14.75
N SER A 331 -16.56 -37.96 -14.38
CA SER A 331 -15.85 -39.07 -13.74
C SER A 331 -16.30 -39.35 -12.30
N LEU A 332 -16.75 -38.31 -11.58
CA LEU A 332 -17.40 -38.44 -10.28
C LEU A 332 -18.75 -39.18 -10.42
N ASP A 333 -19.56 -38.87 -11.42
CA ASP A 333 -20.82 -39.55 -11.72
C ASP A 333 -20.62 -41.06 -11.94
N ILE A 334 -19.63 -41.45 -12.76
CA ILE A 334 -19.24 -42.85 -12.96
C ILE A 334 -18.84 -43.51 -11.63
N THR A 335 -18.04 -42.80 -10.83
CA THR A 335 -17.56 -43.30 -9.54
C THR A 335 -18.72 -43.53 -8.56
N LEU A 336 -19.63 -42.57 -8.43
CA LEU A 336 -20.81 -42.68 -7.57
C LEU A 336 -21.79 -43.77 -8.05
N ASN A 337 -21.97 -43.92 -9.36
CA ASN A 337 -22.78 -45.00 -9.94
C ASN A 337 -22.21 -46.39 -9.59
N SER A 338 -20.87 -46.53 -9.51
CA SER A 338 -20.23 -47.78 -9.07
C SER A 338 -20.53 -48.12 -7.60
N LEU A 339 -20.84 -47.11 -6.78
CA LEU A 339 -21.14 -47.23 -5.36
C LEU A 339 -22.65 -47.28 -5.07
N LYS A 340 -23.52 -47.31 -6.09
CA LYS A 340 -24.97 -47.20 -5.91
C LYS A 340 -25.60 -48.26 -5.00
N THR A 341 -24.95 -49.42 -4.87
CA THR A 341 -25.39 -50.55 -4.03
C THR A 341 -25.21 -50.27 -2.54
N PHE A 342 -24.34 -49.33 -2.17
CA PHE A 342 -24.13 -48.94 -0.78
C PHE A 342 -25.32 -48.11 -0.27
N LYS A 343 -25.77 -48.43 0.95
CA LYS A 343 -26.90 -47.73 1.60
C LYS A 343 -26.47 -46.34 2.07
N THR A 344 -25.24 -46.23 2.55
CA THR A 344 -24.64 -44.98 2.98
C THR A 344 -23.43 -44.65 2.13
N ILE A 345 -23.42 -43.45 1.53
CA ILE A 345 -22.29 -42.90 0.78
C ILE A 345 -22.00 -41.52 1.33
N VAL A 346 -20.74 -41.27 1.69
CA VAL A 346 -20.27 -39.97 2.17
C VAL A 346 -19.19 -39.49 1.23
N LEU A 347 -19.40 -38.36 0.56
CA LEU A 347 -18.38 -37.63 -0.19
C LEU A 347 -17.85 -36.52 0.71
N ILE A 348 -16.52 -36.42 0.86
CA ILE A 348 -15.89 -35.39 1.67
C ILE A 348 -14.58 -34.90 1.04
N GLY A 349 -14.34 -33.59 1.09
CA GLY A 349 -13.06 -32.98 0.78
C GLY A 349 -13.17 -31.65 0.05
N ASP A 350 -12.03 -31.11 -0.39
CA ASP A 350 -11.97 -29.82 -1.09
C ASP A 350 -12.23 -29.99 -2.59
N ILE A 351 -13.39 -29.52 -3.02
CA ILE A 351 -13.89 -29.68 -4.39
C ILE A 351 -13.52 -28.45 -5.25
N ASN A 352 -13.18 -27.32 -4.62
CA ASN A 352 -12.94 -26.06 -5.33
C ASN A 352 -14.08 -25.69 -6.31
N ILE A 353 -15.33 -25.94 -5.92
CA ILE A 353 -16.56 -25.47 -6.59
C ILE A 353 -17.40 -24.81 -5.49
N ASP A 354 -17.78 -23.55 -5.63
CA ASP A 354 -18.47 -22.83 -4.54
C ASP A 354 -19.97 -23.12 -4.55
N ILE A 355 -20.49 -23.74 -3.49
CA ILE A 355 -21.93 -24.02 -3.31
C ILE A 355 -22.62 -23.07 -2.31
N SER A 356 -21.95 -21.99 -1.91
CA SER A 356 -22.54 -21.03 -0.97
C SER A 356 -23.77 -20.34 -1.56
N PRO A 357 -24.84 -20.10 -0.77
CA PRO A 357 -26.07 -19.50 -1.27
C PRO A 357 -25.93 -18.02 -1.67
N ILE A 358 -24.79 -17.39 -1.33
CA ILE A 358 -24.51 -15.97 -1.56
C ILE A 358 -23.74 -15.76 -2.87
N ASN A 359 -23.13 -16.82 -3.42
CA ASN A 359 -22.30 -16.73 -4.61
C ASN A 359 -22.87 -17.60 -5.74
N SER A 360 -22.75 -17.14 -6.99
CA SER A 360 -23.27 -17.86 -8.15
C SER A 360 -22.12 -18.45 -8.98
N ASP A 361 -21.49 -19.50 -8.47
CA ASP A 361 -20.58 -20.28 -9.29
C ASP A 361 -21.38 -20.96 -10.41
N LYS A 362 -20.99 -20.72 -11.67
CA LYS A 362 -21.68 -21.23 -12.86
C LYS A 362 -21.68 -22.76 -12.95
N HIS A 363 -20.82 -23.43 -12.20
CA HIS A 363 -20.68 -24.88 -12.21
C HIS A 363 -21.32 -25.56 -11.00
N SER A 364 -21.75 -24.80 -9.99
CA SER A 364 -22.37 -25.33 -8.78
C SER A 364 -23.64 -26.12 -9.09
N ASP A 365 -24.52 -25.59 -9.94
CA ASP A 365 -25.78 -26.24 -10.33
C ASP A 365 -25.55 -27.63 -10.93
N PHE A 366 -24.66 -27.74 -11.93
CA PHE A 366 -24.41 -29.04 -12.58
C PHE A 366 -23.78 -30.06 -11.61
N TYR A 367 -22.92 -29.60 -10.70
CA TYR A 367 -22.35 -30.44 -9.65
C TYR A 367 -23.42 -30.91 -8.66
N LEU A 368 -24.27 -30.00 -8.17
CA LEU A 368 -25.35 -30.31 -7.24
C LEU A 368 -26.42 -31.22 -7.86
N ASP A 369 -26.78 -30.99 -9.13
CA ASP A 369 -27.67 -31.86 -9.90
C ASP A 369 -27.10 -33.29 -10.02
N THR A 370 -25.79 -33.40 -10.26
CA THR A 370 -25.11 -34.70 -10.31
C THR A 370 -25.17 -35.39 -8.95
N LEU A 371 -24.91 -34.69 -7.84
CA LEU A 371 -25.07 -35.27 -6.50
C LEU A 371 -26.51 -35.70 -6.20
N ALA A 372 -27.47 -34.86 -6.56
CA ALA A 372 -28.89 -35.11 -6.36
C ALA A 372 -29.38 -36.33 -7.15
N SER A 373 -28.87 -36.57 -8.36
CA SER A 373 -29.21 -37.74 -9.17
C SER A 373 -28.79 -39.06 -8.51
N HIS A 374 -27.74 -39.03 -7.66
CA HIS A 374 -27.31 -40.16 -6.83
C HIS A 374 -28.00 -40.22 -5.45
N GLY A 375 -28.92 -39.29 -5.18
CA GLY A 375 -29.61 -39.18 -3.89
C GLY A 375 -28.72 -38.66 -2.76
N MET A 376 -27.68 -37.90 -3.10
CA MET A 376 -26.79 -37.25 -2.13
C MET A 376 -27.25 -35.81 -1.87
N LEU A 377 -27.23 -35.39 -0.62
CA LEU A 377 -27.53 -34.02 -0.21
C LEU A 377 -26.29 -33.35 0.39
N PRO A 378 -26.07 -32.05 0.16
CA PRO A 378 -25.05 -31.29 0.88
C PRO A 378 -25.30 -31.34 2.39
N GLY A 379 -24.27 -31.71 3.16
CA GLY A 379 -24.32 -31.74 4.63
C GLY A 379 -24.16 -30.37 5.28
N HIS A 380 -23.61 -29.39 4.57
CA HIS A 380 -23.58 -27.98 4.99
C HIS A 380 -23.51 -27.06 3.76
N LEU A 381 -23.80 -25.77 3.99
CA LEU A 381 -23.56 -24.67 3.06
C LEU A 381 -22.76 -23.53 3.71
N PHE A 382 -22.17 -23.79 4.88
CA PHE A 382 -21.36 -22.81 5.60
C PHE A 382 -20.03 -22.57 4.88
N PRO A 383 -19.53 -21.31 4.84
CA PRO A 383 -18.21 -21.01 4.30
C PRO A 383 -17.13 -21.82 5.00
N THR A 384 -16.23 -22.39 4.20
CA THR A 384 -15.07 -23.15 4.68
C THR A 384 -13.76 -22.45 4.36
N ARG A 385 -13.76 -21.51 3.40
CA ARG A 385 -12.63 -20.63 3.14
C ARG A 385 -13.14 -19.24 2.81
N GLU A 386 -12.73 -18.25 3.60
CA GLU A 386 -13.21 -16.86 3.48
C GLU A 386 -14.76 -16.79 3.51
N GLN A 387 -15.39 -16.46 2.37
CA GLN A 387 -16.84 -16.38 2.19
C GLN A 387 -17.37 -17.46 1.24
N ARG A 388 -16.55 -18.46 0.88
CA ARG A 388 -16.87 -19.51 -0.08
C ARG A 388 -17.02 -20.87 0.61
N CYS A 389 -17.95 -21.68 0.14
CA CYS A 389 -18.14 -23.06 0.60
C CYS A 389 -17.56 -23.98 -0.48
N ILE A 390 -16.29 -24.37 -0.32
CA ILE A 390 -15.54 -25.17 -1.32
C ILE A 390 -15.07 -26.53 -0.78
N ASP A 391 -15.04 -26.69 0.54
CA ASP A 391 -14.87 -27.99 1.19
C ASP A 391 -16.25 -28.56 1.42
N HIS A 392 -16.54 -29.70 0.79
CA HIS A 392 -17.88 -30.25 0.77
C HIS A 392 -17.98 -31.49 1.65
N SER A 393 -19.11 -31.61 2.31
CA SER A 393 -19.66 -32.91 2.70
C SER A 393 -20.94 -33.15 1.92
N ALA A 394 -21.08 -34.28 1.23
CA ALA A 394 -22.35 -34.72 0.66
C ALA A 394 -22.67 -36.14 1.10
N ILE A 395 -23.92 -36.39 1.47
CA ILE A 395 -24.32 -37.62 2.14
C ILE A 395 -25.56 -38.20 1.47
N LYS A 396 -25.49 -39.48 1.13
CA LYS A 396 -26.64 -40.36 0.90
C LYS A 396 -26.72 -41.29 2.09
N SER A 397 -27.79 -41.21 2.88
CA SER A 397 -28.06 -42.18 3.95
C SER A 397 -29.54 -42.19 4.27
N ASN A 398 -30.03 -43.32 4.79
CA ASN A 398 -31.36 -43.44 5.38
C ASN A 398 -31.36 -43.16 6.89
N LYS A 399 -30.24 -42.69 7.44
CA LYS A 399 -30.03 -42.43 8.87
C LYS A 399 -29.75 -40.96 9.13
N SER A 400 -29.87 -40.57 10.39
CA SER A 400 -29.52 -39.22 10.82
C SER A 400 -28.02 -38.99 10.65
N ALA A 401 -27.68 -37.84 10.08
CA ALA A 401 -26.32 -37.36 9.99
C ALA A 401 -26.28 -35.90 10.48
N VAL A 402 -25.18 -35.54 11.12
CA VAL A 402 -24.90 -34.18 11.60
C VAL A 402 -23.56 -33.77 11.03
N THR A 403 -23.53 -32.60 10.39
CA THR A 403 -22.28 -32.00 9.90
C THR A 403 -21.98 -30.73 10.69
N LEU A 404 -20.71 -30.56 11.07
CA LEU A 404 -20.19 -29.39 11.76
C LEU A 404 -19.04 -28.81 10.94
N VAL A 405 -19.00 -27.50 10.81
CA VAL A 405 -17.85 -26.77 10.27
C VAL A 405 -17.17 -26.07 11.45
N LEU A 406 -15.91 -26.40 11.70
CA LEU A 406 -15.16 -25.86 12.81
C LEU A 406 -14.39 -24.62 12.39
N ASP A 407 -14.59 -23.52 13.12
CA ASP A 407 -13.70 -22.37 13.01
C ASP A 407 -12.36 -22.73 13.66
N SER A 408 -11.33 -22.94 12.82
CA SER A 408 -10.02 -23.43 13.22
C SER A 408 -8.92 -22.60 12.58
N PHE A 409 -7.84 -22.35 13.32
CA PHE A 409 -6.69 -21.55 12.88
C PHE A 409 -5.52 -22.41 12.39
N ILE A 410 -5.76 -23.70 12.12
CA ILE A 410 -4.71 -24.65 11.71
C ILE A 410 -4.35 -24.47 10.24
N THR A 411 -5.34 -24.25 9.37
CA THR A 411 -5.17 -23.96 7.93
C THR A 411 -6.07 -22.77 7.55
N ASP A 412 -5.97 -22.31 6.30
CA ASP A 412 -6.89 -21.31 5.72
C ASP A 412 -8.26 -21.90 5.34
N HIS A 413 -8.46 -23.19 5.59
CA HIS A 413 -9.73 -23.91 5.41
C HIS A 413 -10.29 -24.35 6.77
N ALA A 414 -11.61 -24.24 6.95
CA ALA A 414 -12.33 -24.68 8.12
C ALA A 414 -12.57 -26.21 8.08
N PRO A 415 -12.12 -26.98 9.08
CA PRO A 415 -12.34 -28.42 9.11
C PRO A 415 -13.83 -28.79 9.14
N VAL A 416 -14.21 -29.77 8.33
CA VAL A 416 -15.58 -30.31 8.28
C VAL A 416 -15.62 -31.66 9.00
N ILE A 417 -16.55 -31.81 9.94
CA ILE A 417 -16.80 -33.05 10.67
C ILE A 417 -18.18 -33.56 10.31
N ILE A 418 -18.26 -34.84 9.94
CA ILE A 418 -19.53 -35.54 9.71
C ILE A 418 -19.67 -36.64 10.76
N SER A 419 -20.80 -36.65 11.44
CA SER A 419 -21.25 -37.76 12.27
C SER A 419 -22.45 -38.42 11.59
N CYS A 420 -22.34 -39.73 11.33
CA CYS A 420 -23.42 -40.51 10.74
C CYS A 420 -23.52 -41.84 11.49
N ASP A 421 -24.74 -42.25 11.83
CA ASP A 421 -24.98 -43.49 12.59
C ASP A 421 -24.60 -44.72 11.76
N CYS A 422 -23.38 -45.21 11.89
CA CYS A 422 -23.00 -46.50 11.36
C CYS A 422 -23.34 -47.60 12.37
N HIS A 423 -23.97 -48.70 11.91
CA HIS A 423 -24.14 -49.89 12.77
C HIS A 423 -22.78 -50.57 12.90
N LEU A 424 -21.94 -50.04 13.80
CA LEU A 424 -20.81 -50.80 14.29
C LEU A 424 -21.38 -51.81 15.29
N PRO A 425 -21.30 -53.14 15.06
CA PRO A 425 -21.40 -54.10 16.14
C PRO A 425 -20.41 -53.60 17.17
N SER A 426 -20.93 -53.19 18.31
CA SER A 426 -20.11 -52.82 19.46
C SER A 426 -19.12 -53.96 19.62
N SER A 427 -17.86 -53.74 19.24
CA SER A 427 -16.80 -54.54 19.81
C SER A 427 -17.00 -54.35 21.30
N LYS A 428 -17.34 -55.44 22.00
CA LYS A 428 -17.57 -55.42 23.43
C LYS A 428 -16.21 -55.23 24.11
N VAL A 429 -15.54 -54.11 23.84
CA VAL A 429 -14.35 -53.73 24.57
C VAL A 429 -14.87 -53.19 25.88
N ALA A 430 -14.92 -54.07 26.87
CA ALA A 430 -15.12 -53.69 28.26
C ALA A 430 -14.16 -52.54 28.55
N THR A 431 -14.67 -51.40 28.99
CA THR A 431 -13.84 -50.25 29.31
C THR A 431 -13.01 -50.64 30.53
N GLN A 432 -11.74 -50.97 30.30
CA GLN A 432 -10.81 -51.30 31.38
C GLN A 432 -10.37 -49.99 32.02
N LYS A 433 -10.68 -49.80 33.31
CA LYS A 433 -10.00 -48.77 34.11
C LYS A 433 -8.84 -49.41 34.84
N LEU A 434 -7.68 -48.78 34.77
CA LEU A 434 -6.55 -49.08 35.63
C LEU A 434 -6.78 -48.40 36.98
N ARG A 435 -6.61 -49.14 38.08
CA ARG A 435 -6.61 -48.60 39.43
C ARG A 435 -5.34 -49.02 40.13
N ILE A 436 -4.60 -48.04 40.61
CA ILE A 436 -3.38 -48.22 41.39
C ILE A 436 -3.78 -48.50 42.84
N ASP A 437 -3.20 -49.53 43.45
CA ASP A 437 -3.32 -49.76 44.90
C ASP A 437 -2.25 -48.93 45.63
N GLU A 438 -2.62 -47.69 45.97
CA GLU A 438 -1.71 -46.74 46.62
C GLU A 438 -1.11 -47.28 47.92
N LYS A 439 -1.87 -48.07 48.70
CA LYS A 439 -1.38 -48.63 49.97
C LYS A 439 -0.33 -49.72 49.73
N ALA A 440 -0.56 -50.57 48.74
CA ALA A 440 0.40 -51.60 48.37
C ALA A 440 1.67 -50.99 47.75
N CYS A 441 1.54 -49.93 46.94
CA CYS A 441 2.69 -49.16 46.43
C CYS A 441 3.54 -48.59 47.56
N VAL A 442 2.92 -47.96 48.57
CA VAL A 442 3.65 -47.37 49.71
C VAL A 442 4.39 -48.45 50.50
N LEU A 443 3.75 -49.58 50.79
CA LEU A 443 4.39 -50.71 51.48
C LEU A 443 5.56 -51.30 50.67
N ALA A 444 5.40 -51.42 49.35
CA ALA A 444 6.47 -51.90 48.46
C ALA A 444 7.63 -50.90 48.39
N LEU A 445 7.35 -49.60 48.37
CA LEU A 445 8.38 -48.56 48.42
C LEU A 445 9.17 -48.60 49.74
N GLU A 446 8.50 -48.78 50.88
CA GLU A 446 9.16 -48.89 52.20
C GLU A 446 10.08 -50.12 52.31
N GLN A 447 9.77 -51.19 51.56
CA GLN A 447 10.54 -52.44 51.54
C GLN A 447 11.62 -52.47 50.44
N THR A 448 11.64 -51.48 49.55
CA THR A 448 12.58 -51.44 48.43
C THR A 448 13.91 -50.86 48.88
N ASP A 449 15.00 -51.56 48.57
CA ASP A 449 16.35 -51.10 48.83
C ASP A 449 16.79 -50.08 47.77
N PHE A 450 17.02 -48.84 48.20
CA PHE A 450 17.47 -47.74 47.35
C PHE A 450 18.99 -47.50 47.42
N SER A 451 19.77 -48.40 48.04
CA SER A 451 21.22 -48.23 48.19
C SER A 451 21.91 -47.96 46.85
N ARG A 452 21.47 -48.60 45.76
CA ARG A 452 21.99 -48.37 44.40
C ARG A 452 21.77 -46.95 43.87
N VAL A 453 20.71 -46.27 44.32
CA VAL A 453 20.45 -44.87 43.96
C VAL A 453 21.35 -43.95 44.78
N PHE A 454 21.56 -44.25 46.06
CA PHE A 454 22.37 -43.44 46.98
C PHE A 454 23.88 -43.59 46.78
N GLU A 455 24.33 -44.74 46.30
CA GLU A 455 25.75 -45.05 46.04
C GLU A 455 26.18 -44.68 44.60
N CYS A 456 25.26 -44.17 43.78
CA CYS A 456 25.56 -43.81 42.40
C CYS A 456 26.21 -42.42 42.31
N ASP A 457 27.42 -42.35 41.76
CA ASP A 457 28.17 -41.09 41.58
C ASP A 457 27.61 -40.21 40.45
N ASP A 458 26.83 -40.78 39.52
CA ASP A 458 26.23 -40.05 38.40
C ASP A 458 24.75 -39.74 38.68
N ALA A 459 24.43 -38.45 38.76
CA ALA A 459 23.09 -37.98 39.08
C ALA A 459 22.02 -38.39 38.06
N ASN A 460 22.36 -38.52 36.78
CA ASN A 460 21.40 -38.94 35.75
C ASN A 460 21.12 -40.44 35.85
N MET A 461 22.16 -41.24 36.12
CA MET A 461 21.99 -42.67 36.35
C MET A 461 21.19 -42.95 37.62
N ALA A 462 21.47 -42.22 38.71
CA ALA A 462 20.71 -42.31 39.96
C ALA A 462 19.22 -41.96 39.74
N ALA A 463 18.94 -40.89 38.98
CA ALA A 463 17.56 -40.49 38.67
C ALA A 463 16.84 -41.53 37.80
N ALA A 464 17.51 -42.09 36.79
CA ALA A 464 16.95 -43.14 35.94
C ALA A 464 16.62 -44.39 36.76
N GLU A 465 17.53 -44.83 37.63
CA GLU A 465 17.33 -46.02 38.47
C GLU A 465 16.16 -45.83 39.46
N LEU A 466 16.05 -44.63 40.07
CA LEU A 466 14.93 -44.29 40.94
C LEU A 466 13.59 -44.33 40.20
N VAL A 467 13.51 -43.70 39.02
CA VAL A 467 12.28 -43.63 38.22
C VAL A 467 11.86 -45.02 37.76
N ASN A 468 12.81 -45.84 37.30
CA ASN A 468 12.53 -47.20 36.84
C ASN A 468 12.02 -48.07 38.00
N THR A 469 12.61 -47.95 39.18
CA THR A 469 12.22 -48.71 40.37
C THR A 469 10.81 -48.33 40.82
N ILE A 470 10.48 -47.03 40.88
CA ILE A 470 9.13 -46.56 41.23
C ILE A 470 8.11 -46.98 40.16
N ALA A 471 8.46 -46.87 38.87
CA ALA A 471 7.59 -47.27 37.77
C ALA A 471 7.26 -48.77 37.81
N ALA A 472 8.24 -49.62 38.14
CA ALA A 472 8.04 -51.06 38.32
C ALA A 472 7.06 -51.33 39.47
N ILE A 473 7.27 -50.71 40.63
CA ILE A 473 6.38 -50.87 41.80
C ILE A 473 4.95 -50.43 41.49
N VAL A 474 4.77 -49.30 40.81
CA VAL A 474 3.44 -48.81 40.41
C VAL A 474 2.79 -49.80 39.44
N THR A 475 3.54 -50.35 38.49
CA THR A 475 3.03 -51.31 37.51
C THR A 475 2.57 -52.60 38.18
N ASP A 476 3.38 -53.17 39.08
CA ASP A 476 3.08 -54.40 39.81
C ASP A 476 1.85 -54.28 40.73
N ASN A 477 1.56 -53.05 41.18
CA ASN A 477 0.43 -52.74 42.07
C ASN A 477 -0.74 -52.07 41.34
N THR A 478 -0.72 -52.04 40.00
CA THR A 478 -1.85 -51.55 39.19
C THR A 478 -2.70 -52.71 38.71
N ARG A 479 -4.00 -52.70 39.05
CA ARG A 479 -4.95 -53.71 38.59
C ARG A 479 -5.91 -53.13 37.56
N SER A 480 -6.21 -53.91 36.52
CA SER A 480 -7.26 -53.59 35.55
C SER A 480 -8.60 -54.12 36.05
N PHE A 481 -9.63 -53.27 35.99
CA PHE A 481 -11.00 -53.66 36.32
C PHE A 481 -11.91 -53.42 35.12
N CYS A 482 -12.72 -54.43 34.81
CA CYS A 482 -13.80 -54.33 33.83
C CYS A 482 -15.01 -53.66 34.50
N ILE A 483 -15.40 -52.49 34.01
CA ILE A 483 -16.61 -51.82 34.49
C ILE A 483 -17.79 -52.23 33.61
N PRO A 484 -18.84 -52.87 34.16
CA PRO A 484 -20.11 -53.02 33.45
C PRO A 484 -20.76 -51.64 33.31
N LYS A 485 -21.19 -51.27 32.09
CA LYS A 485 -21.85 -49.98 31.86
C LYS A 485 -23.13 -49.89 32.69
N LEU A 486 -23.22 -48.92 33.61
CA LEU A 486 -24.50 -48.38 34.04
C LEU A 486 -25.15 -47.71 32.82
N GLY A 487 -26.46 -47.90 32.64
CA GLY A 487 -27.23 -47.33 31.54
C GLY A 487 -26.96 -45.83 31.37
N THR A 488 -26.78 -45.42 30.13
CA THR A 488 -26.54 -44.04 29.71
C THR A 488 -27.53 -43.10 30.40
N PRO A 489 -27.10 -42.03 31.09
CA PRO A 489 -28.02 -40.99 31.49
C PRO A 489 -28.55 -40.33 30.22
N VAL A 490 -29.87 -40.35 30.05
CA VAL A 490 -30.55 -39.62 29.00
C VAL A 490 -30.27 -38.13 29.22
N LEU A 491 -29.55 -37.51 28.29
CA LEU A 491 -29.43 -36.05 28.23
C LEU A 491 -30.84 -35.49 28.00
N GLN A 492 -31.47 -34.99 29.07
CA GLN A 492 -32.65 -34.15 28.93
C GLN A 492 -32.22 -32.86 28.22
N ASN A 493 -32.87 -32.59 27.09
CA ASN A 493 -32.68 -31.39 26.29
C ASN A 493 -32.75 -30.14 27.19
N TYR A 494 -31.63 -29.42 27.33
CA TYR A 494 -31.65 -28.05 27.83
C TYR A 494 -32.24 -27.16 26.75
N VAL A 495 -33.53 -26.84 26.90
CA VAL A 495 -34.17 -25.74 26.17
C VAL A 495 -33.58 -24.45 26.74
N VAL A 496 -32.81 -23.74 25.91
CA VAL A 496 -32.42 -22.36 26.21
C VAL A 496 -33.68 -21.50 26.08
N PRO A 497 -34.11 -20.76 27.11
CA PRO A 497 -35.24 -19.85 26.97
C PRO A 497 -34.81 -18.69 26.07
N ASN A 498 -35.64 -18.41 25.06
CA ASN A 498 -35.50 -17.22 24.23
C ASN A 498 -35.51 -15.96 25.11
N SER A 499 -34.45 -15.15 24.99
CA SER A 499 -34.41 -13.75 25.41
C SER A 499 -33.79 -12.91 24.31
#